data_AF-A0A815CQ11-F1
#
_entry.id   AF-A0A815CQ11-F1
#
_cell.length_a   1.000
_cell.length_b   1.000
_cell.length_c   1.000
_cell.angle_alpha   90.00
_cell.angle_beta   90.00
_cell.angle_gamma   90.00
#
_symmetry.space_group_name_H-M   'P 1'
#
loop_
_entity.id
_entity.type
_entity.pdbx_description
1 polymer ?
#
loop_
_entity_poly.entity_id
_entity_poly.type
_entity_poly.pdbx_seq_one_letter_code
_entity_poly.pdbx_strand_id
1 'polypeptide(L)'
;MFSILIMCFGNYRHHRQHLQIYWNSSNRFFHSSGFLTVYLGDLIDFLCPYYDEDQYSNINIEYNTLYLVNENDYYHCNTTNYNPLLKCNKPFDTRLMYTLSISKYLPYPNLPEFHAGHLYYFISTSSGKLSNIDQRYNGLCRTKKMKLIINVQKYYRHYYDEYRQWPTPIVAKRTNLSFIDLDKRFFSFSSLSSITSQNFYLTFVLFVCCLLTKSKV
;
A
#
# COMPACT_ATOMS: atom_id res chain seq x y z
N MET A 1 -16.38 -44.15 17.86
CA MET A 1 -15.45 -43.00 17.85
C MET A 1 -15.72 -42.19 16.59
N PHE A 2 -16.40 -41.06 16.69
CA PHE A 2 -16.56 -40.13 15.57
C PHE A 2 -15.50 -39.03 15.72
N SER A 3 -14.51 -39.04 14.83
CA SER A 3 -13.49 -38.00 14.75
C SER A 3 -14.13 -36.76 14.10
N ILE A 4 -14.32 -35.71 14.88
CA ILE A 4 -14.76 -34.40 14.37
C ILE A 4 -13.54 -33.71 13.78
N LEU A 5 -13.47 -33.68 12.45
CA LEU A 5 -12.49 -32.89 11.70
C LEU A 5 -12.93 -31.42 11.77
N ILE A 6 -12.30 -30.65 12.67
CA ILE A 6 -12.48 -29.19 12.73
C ILE A 6 -11.74 -28.61 11.51
N MET A 7 -12.49 -28.38 10.42
CA MET A 7 -12.00 -27.55 9.33
C MET A 7 -12.05 -26.09 9.79
N CYS A 8 -10.90 -25.58 10.24
CA CYS A 8 -10.68 -24.15 10.40
C CYS A 8 -10.81 -23.50 9.01
N PHE A 9 -12.00 -23.00 8.68
CA PHE A 9 -12.16 -22.03 7.59
C PHE A 9 -11.45 -20.75 8.03
N GLY A 10 -10.15 -20.69 7.74
CA GLY A 10 -9.37 -19.47 7.88
C GLY A 10 -10.00 -18.40 7.01
N ASN A 11 -10.65 -17.41 7.63
CA ASN A 11 -11.02 -16.19 6.94
C ASN A 11 -9.72 -15.53 6.49
N TYR A 12 -9.37 -15.66 5.20
CA TYR A 12 -8.26 -14.92 4.59
C TYR A 12 -8.61 -13.44 4.58
N ARG A 13 -8.33 -12.75 5.68
CA ARG A 13 -8.33 -11.29 5.71
C ARG A 13 -7.16 -10.83 4.87
N HIS A 14 -7.47 -10.20 3.74
CA HIS A 14 -6.43 -9.56 2.97
C HIS A 14 -5.96 -8.32 3.74
N HIS A 15 -4.70 -8.38 4.17
CA HIS A 15 -4.05 -7.25 4.79
C HIS A 15 -3.57 -6.31 3.69
N ARG A 16 -3.69 -5.00 3.94
CA ARG A 16 -3.09 -3.98 3.08
C ARG A 16 -1.61 -4.28 2.97
N GLN A 17 -1.12 -4.33 1.74
CA GLN A 17 0.28 -4.64 1.48
C GLN A 17 1.07 -3.34 1.37
N HIS A 18 2.32 -3.39 1.83
CA HIS A 18 3.30 -2.35 1.61
C HIS A 18 4.45 -2.97 0.82
N LEU A 19 4.52 -2.63 -0.45
CA LEU A 19 5.48 -3.18 -1.41
C LEU A 19 6.63 -2.20 -1.60
N GLN A 20 7.81 -2.73 -1.92
CA GLN A 20 8.98 -1.92 -2.22
C GLN A 20 9.58 -2.35 -3.54
N ILE A 21 9.82 -1.40 -4.43
CA ILE A 21 10.37 -1.62 -5.77
C ILE A 21 11.65 -0.80 -5.90
N TYR A 22 12.78 -1.49 -6.04
CA TYR A 22 14.05 -0.86 -6.39
C TYR A 22 14.02 -0.40 -7.85
N TRP A 23 14.06 0.91 -8.07
CA TRP A 23 13.96 1.53 -9.38
C TRP A 23 15.34 1.75 -10.00
N ASN A 24 15.99 0.65 -10.41
CA ASN A 24 17.27 0.67 -11.10
C ASN A 24 17.33 -0.42 -12.18
N SER A 25 18.27 -0.29 -13.14
CA SER A 25 18.37 -1.22 -14.27
C SER A 25 18.88 -2.62 -13.90
N SER A 26 19.48 -2.77 -12.73
CA SER A 26 19.95 -4.07 -12.20
C SER A 26 18.82 -4.92 -11.63
N ASN A 27 17.64 -4.35 -11.38
CA ASN A 27 16.51 -5.08 -10.86
C ASN A 27 15.92 -6.03 -11.92
N ARG A 28 16.08 -7.33 -11.68
CA ARG A 28 15.64 -8.41 -12.59
C ARG A 28 14.13 -8.41 -12.86
N PHE A 29 13.33 -7.81 -11.96
CA PHE A 29 11.89 -7.69 -12.11
C PHE A 29 11.47 -7.05 -13.45
N PHE A 30 12.24 -6.07 -13.93
CA PHE A 30 12.00 -5.38 -15.20
C PHE A 30 12.31 -6.24 -16.42
N HIS A 31 13.21 -7.20 -16.27
CA HIS A 31 13.58 -8.13 -17.35
C HIS A 31 12.62 -9.32 -17.46
N SER A 32 12.01 -9.74 -16.35
CA SER A 32 11.11 -10.89 -16.32
C SER A 32 9.71 -10.55 -16.83
N SER A 33 9.05 -9.55 -16.24
CA SER A 33 7.64 -9.26 -16.54
C SER A 33 7.32 -7.78 -16.47
N GLY A 34 7.91 -7.03 -15.51
CA GLY A 34 7.54 -5.65 -15.25
C GLY A 34 6.03 -5.49 -15.04
N PHE A 35 5.36 -6.50 -14.47
CA PHE A 35 3.92 -6.53 -14.28
C PHE A 35 3.61 -6.88 -12.83
N LEU A 36 2.78 -6.07 -12.17
CA LEU A 36 2.44 -6.21 -10.77
C LEU A 36 0.93 -6.04 -10.58
N THR A 37 0.29 -6.98 -9.87
CA THR A 37 -1.10 -6.82 -9.44
C THR A 37 -1.12 -6.30 -8.00
N VAL A 38 -1.86 -5.24 -7.77
CA VAL A 38 -2.06 -4.62 -6.44
C VAL A 38 -3.53 -4.35 -6.20
N TYR A 39 -3.89 -4.11 -4.94
CA TYR A 39 -5.27 -3.86 -4.57
C TYR A 39 -5.47 -2.45 -4.05
N LEU A 40 -6.70 -1.95 -4.16
CA LEU A 40 -7.08 -0.67 -3.56
C LEU A 40 -6.78 -0.66 -2.05
N GLY A 41 -6.01 0.34 -1.62
CA GLY A 41 -5.55 0.55 -0.26
C GLY A 41 -4.12 0.07 0.01
N ASP A 42 -3.46 -0.60 -0.94
CA ASP A 42 -2.05 -0.95 -0.83
C ASP A 42 -1.14 0.27 -1.01
N LEU A 43 0.10 0.16 -0.52
CA LEU A 43 1.16 1.16 -0.65
C LEU A 43 2.35 0.56 -1.42
N ILE A 44 2.99 1.37 -2.26
CA ILE A 44 4.18 0.98 -3.02
C ILE A 44 5.26 2.04 -2.87
N ASP A 45 6.42 1.68 -2.34
CA ASP A 45 7.59 2.55 -2.34
C ASP A 45 8.44 2.29 -3.57
N PHE A 46 8.68 3.33 -4.36
CA PHE A 46 9.71 3.34 -5.39
C PHE A 46 11.01 3.85 -4.77
N LEU A 47 12.02 2.99 -4.71
CA LEU A 47 13.31 3.27 -4.08
C LEU A 47 14.35 3.64 -5.14
N CYS A 48 15.00 4.80 -4.98
CA CYS A 48 16.16 5.15 -5.80
C CYS A 48 17.37 4.26 -5.48
N PRO A 49 18.28 4.05 -6.44
CA PRO A 49 19.57 3.46 -6.14
C PRO A 49 20.35 4.37 -5.18
N TYR A 50 20.95 3.75 -4.16
CA TYR A 50 21.77 4.40 -3.15
C TYR A 50 23.11 3.68 -3.08
N TYR A 51 24.20 4.45 -3.02
CA TYR A 51 25.56 3.93 -2.98
C TYR A 51 26.34 4.62 -1.87
N ASP A 52 27.09 3.85 -1.10
CA ASP A 52 28.01 4.38 -0.11
C ASP A 52 29.25 4.95 -0.81
N GLU A 53 29.74 6.12 -0.39
CA GLU A 53 30.84 6.83 -1.04
C GLU A 53 32.15 6.01 -1.07
N ASP A 54 32.33 5.10 -0.11
CA ASP A 54 33.55 4.28 0.06
C ASP A 54 33.72 3.17 -0.99
N GLN A 55 32.69 2.89 -1.82
CA GLN A 55 32.70 1.79 -2.80
C GLN A 55 32.88 2.24 -4.27
N TYR A 56 33.38 3.46 -4.48
CA TYR A 56 33.40 4.16 -5.77
C TYR A 56 34.14 3.45 -6.91
N SER A 57 35.09 2.55 -6.62
CA SER A 57 36.05 2.08 -7.62
C SER A 57 35.51 1.10 -8.66
N ASN A 58 34.34 0.48 -8.44
CA ASN A 58 33.80 -0.55 -9.35
C ASN A 58 32.29 -0.46 -9.62
N ILE A 59 31.59 0.57 -9.14
CA ILE A 59 30.12 0.65 -9.23
C ILE A 59 29.71 1.65 -10.30
N ASN A 60 28.92 1.18 -11.27
CA ASN A 60 28.25 2.05 -12.24
C ASN A 60 27.08 2.76 -11.56
N ILE A 61 27.29 4.02 -11.18
CA ILE A 61 26.26 4.85 -10.56
C ILE A 61 25.18 5.16 -11.60
N GLU A 62 23.92 4.91 -11.24
CA GLU A 62 22.77 5.11 -12.11
C GLU A 62 21.91 6.27 -11.63
N TYR A 63 21.56 7.16 -12.56
CA TYR A 63 20.68 8.30 -12.35
C TYR A 63 19.45 8.16 -13.24
N ASN A 64 18.27 8.25 -12.64
CA ASN A 64 17.03 8.06 -13.37
C ASN A 64 15.85 8.87 -12.82
N THR A 65 14.78 8.92 -13.61
CA THR A 65 13.55 9.66 -13.27
C THR A 65 12.34 8.75 -13.55
N LEU A 66 11.42 8.67 -12.60
CA LEU A 66 10.18 7.90 -12.67
C LEU A 66 9.03 8.77 -13.17
N TYR A 67 8.27 8.25 -14.14
CA TYR A 67 7.07 8.89 -14.68
C TYR A 67 5.90 7.92 -14.65
N LEU A 68 4.70 8.45 -14.42
CA LEU A 68 3.43 7.78 -14.71
C LEU A 68 2.91 8.30 -16.04
N VAL A 69 2.63 7.39 -16.97
CA VAL A 69 2.25 7.69 -18.34
C VAL A 69 0.99 6.93 -18.75
N ASN A 70 0.41 7.31 -19.91
CA ASN A 70 -0.64 6.52 -20.54
C ASN A 70 -0.05 5.27 -21.24
N GLU A 71 -0.94 4.39 -21.69
CA GLU A 71 -0.55 3.15 -22.38
C GLU A 71 0.27 3.41 -23.66
N ASN A 72 -0.14 4.36 -24.49
CA ASN A 72 0.52 4.65 -25.76
C ASN A 72 1.98 5.08 -25.53
N ASP A 73 2.20 6.00 -24.59
CA ASP A 73 3.50 6.55 -24.27
C ASP A 73 4.40 5.55 -23.52
N TYR A 74 3.81 4.58 -22.81
CA TYR A 74 4.54 3.44 -22.26
C TYR A 74 5.18 2.59 -23.35
N TYR A 75 4.45 2.28 -24.43
CA TYR A 75 5.00 1.48 -25.54
C TYR A 75 6.00 2.25 -26.39
N HIS A 76 5.80 3.56 -26.55
CA HIS A 76 6.71 4.44 -27.29
C HIS A 76 7.87 5.00 -26.45
N CYS A 77 7.92 4.70 -25.15
CA CYS A 77 8.90 5.25 -24.20
C CYS A 77 9.01 6.79 -24.30
N ASN A 78 7.89 7.50 -24.13
CA ASN A 78 7.81 8.96 -24.23
C ASN A 78 7.29 9.58 -22.93
N THR A 79 7.97 10.60 -22.41
CA THR A 79 7.59 11.29 -21.16
C THR A 79 7.47 12.81 -21.34
N THR A 80 7.37 13.29 -22.58
CA THR A 80 7.40 14.73 -22.91
C THR A 80 6.30 15.52 -22.21
N ASN A 81 5.09 14.97 -22.14
CA ASN A 81 3.90 15.66 -21.59
C ASN A 81 3.64 15.34 -20.11
N TYR A 82 4.59 14.72 -19.42
CA TYR A 82 4.38 14.20 -18.06
C TYR A 82 5.32 14.84 -17.05
N ASN A 83 4.82 15.00 -15.83
CA ASN A 83 5.60 15.48 -14.70
C ASN A 83 6.31 14.29 -14.03
N PRO A 84 7.57 14.48 -13.58
CA PRO A 84 8.30 13.44 -12.87
C PRO A 84 7.67 13.18 -11.49
N LEU A 85 7.52 11.91 -11.12
CA LEU A 85 7.07 11.50 -9.79
C LEU A 85 8.23 11.43 -8.79
N LEU A 86 9.36 10.90 -9.23
CA LEU A 86 10.58 10.74 -8.44
C LEU A 86 11.80 10.98 -9.34
N LYS A 87 12.75 11.79 -8.86
CA LYS A 87 14.01 12.05 -9.55
C LYS A 87 15.17 11.56 -8.69
N CYS A 88 15.84 10.50 -9.15
CA CYS A 88 16.99 9.89 -8.48
C CYS A 88 18.27 10.60 -8.91
N ASN A 89 18.49 11.83 -8.40
CA ASN A 89 19.65 12.67 -8.72
C ASN A 89 20.72 12.71 -7.62
N LYS A 90 20.42 12.20 -6.42
CA LYS A 90 21.31 12.23 -5.26
C LYS A 90 21.58 10.82 -4.71
N PRO A 91 22.36 10.00 -5.41
CA PRO A 91 22.55 8.60 -5.03
C PRO A 91 23.45 8.39 -3.79
N PHE A 92 24.15 9.44 -3.31
CA PHE A 92 25.08 9.36 -2.17
C PHE A 92 24.55 10.04 -0.89
N ASP A 93 23.56 10.93 -1.02
CA ASP A 93 23.11 11.81 0.07
C ASP A 93 22.17 11.07 1.03
N THR A 94 20.99 10.70 0.53
CA THR A 94 19.99 9.95 1.30
C THR A 94 19.27 8.95 0.41
N ARG A 95 18.69 7.91 1.01
CA ARG A 95 17.82 6.96 0.31
C ARG A 95 16.51 7.64 -0.07
N LEU A 96 16.49 8.26 -1.25
CA LEU A 96 15.31 8.86 -1.83
C LEU A 96 14.27 7.79 -2.18
N MET A 97 13.01 8.04 -1.82
CA MET A 97 11.88 7.17 -2.16
C MET A 97 10.61 7.97 -2.44
N TYR A 98 9.71 7.38 -3.23
CA TYR A 98 8.37 7.89 -3.46
C TYR A 98 7.35 6.81 -3.11
N THR A 99 6.50 7.10 -2.12
CA THR A 99 5.41 6.21 -1.71
C THR A 99 4.14 6.54 -2.48
N LEU A 100 3.71 5.58 -3.30
CA LEU A 100 2.46 5.63 -4.03
C LEU A 100 1.37 4.91 -3.23
N SER A 101 0.27 5.62 -2.95
CA SER A 101 -0.92 5.01 -2.37
C SER A 101 -1.92 4.64 -3.46
N ILE A 102 -2.32 3.36 -3.51
CA ILE A 102 -3.30 2.86 -4.47
C ILE A 102 -4.71 3.19 -3.96
N SER A 103 -5.09 4.46 -4.06
CA SER A 103 -6.35 4.97 -3.55
C SER A 103 -7.21 5.58 -4.66
N LYS A 104 -8.52 5.35 -4.58
CA LYS A 104 -9.48 5.90 -5.54
C LYS A 104 -9.74 7.40 -5.33
N TYR A 105 -9.71 7.84 -4.07
CA TYR A 105 -9.98 9.22 -3.69
C TYR A 105 -8.75 9.77 -3.01
N LEU A 106 -8.19 10.85 -3.54
CA LEU A 106 -7.01 11.49 -2.96
C LEU A 106 -7.37 12.88 -2.43
N PRO A 107 -6.79 13.30 -1.30
CA PRO A 107 -7.15 14.56 -0.64
C PRO A 107 -6.66 15.79 -1.40
N TYR A 108 -5.78 15.64 -2.40
CA TYR A 108 -5.22 16.74 -3.16
C TYR A 108 -5.51 16.59 -4.66
N PRO A 109 -5.95 17.67 -5.33
CA PRO A 109 -6.03 17.69 -6.79
C PRO A 109 -4.61 17.54 -7.37
N ASN A 110 -4.50 16.84 -8.50
CA ASN A 110 -3.25 16.53 -9.23
C ASN A 110 -2.45 15.31 -8.77
N LEU A 111 -2.88 14.55 -7.76
CA LEU A 111 -2.33 13.21 -7.57
C LEU A 111 -3.04 12.18 -8.46
N PRO A 112 -2.37 11.09 -8.83
CA PRO A 112 -2.96 10.05 -9.66
C PRO A 112 -4.02 9.24 -8.90
N GLU A 113 -5.24 9.23 -9.42
CA GLU A 113 -6.34 8.43 -8.86
C GLU A 113 -6.37 7.01 -9.45
N PHE A 114 -6.53 6.02 -8.57
CA PHE A 114 -6.49 4.61 -8.95
C PHE A 114 -7.88 3.95 -8.94
N HIS A 115 -8.25 3.38 -10.08
CA HIS A 115 -9.50 2.66 -10.28
C HIS A 115 -9.21 1.17 -10.46
N ALA A 116 -9.96 0.34 -9.76
CA ALA A 116 -9.86 -1.09 -9.96
C ALA A 116 -10.32 -1.50 -11.37
N GLY A 117 -9.73 -2.59 -11.88
CA GLY A 117 -9.89 -3.06 -13.25
C GLY A 117 -9.07 -2.27 -14.27
N HIS A 118 -8.28 -1.30 -13.85
CA HIS A 118 -7.46 -0.47 -14.75
C HIS A 118 -5.97 -0.79 -14.59
N LEU A 119 -5.25 -0.59 -15.70
CA LEU A 119 -3.80 -0.72 -15.78
C LEU A 119 -3.16 0.67 -15.73
N TYR A 120 -2.07 0.78 -14.98
CA TYR A 120 -1.30 2.01 -14.81
C TYR A 120 0.15 1.76 -15.19
N TYR A 121 0.76 2.73 -15.89
CA TYR A 121 2.01 2.51 -16.60
C TYR A 121 3.11 3.44 -16.09
N PHE A 122 4.22 2.86 -15.63
CA PHE A 122 5.35 3.58 -15.08
C PHE A 122 6.60 3.32 -15.92
N ILE A 123 7.35 4.37 -16.27
CA ILE A 123 8.55 4.25 -17.11
C ILE A 123 9.68 5.18 -16.67
N SER A 124 10.91 4.88 -17.11
CA SER A 124 12.03 5.83 -17.05
C SER A 124 12.67 6.03 -18.42
N THR A 125 12.71 7.26 -18.92
CA THR A 125 13.32 7.61 -20.23
C THR A 125 14.70 8.23 -20.12
N SER A 126 15.22 8.37 -18.90
CA SER A 126 16.59 8.81 -18.62
C SER A 126 17.61 7.86 -19.26
N SER A 127 18.84 8.33 -19.48
CA SER A 127 19.91 7.49 -20.04
C SER A 127 20.66 6.62 -19.01
N GLY A 128 20.41 6.83 -17.70
CA GLY A 128 21.23 6.30 -16.61
C GLY A 128 22.35 7.22 -16.14
N LYS A 129 22.63 8.32 -16.85
CA LYS A 129 23.64 9.34 -16.49
C LYS A 129 23.00 10.62 -15.99
N LEU A 130 23.68 11.32 -15.08
CA LEU A 130 23.21 12.58 -14.50
C LEU A 130 22.97 13.68 -15.57
N SER A 131 23.85 13.79 -16.57
CA SER A 131 23.72 14.80 -17.64
C SER A 131 22.41 14.69 -18.44
N ASN A 132 21.92 13.46 -18.60
CA ASN A 132 20.77 13.11 -19.43
C ASN A 132 19.68 12.45 -18.57
N ILE A 133 19.55 12.92 -17.33
CA ILE A 133 18.53 12.46 -16.38
C ILE A 133 17.11 12.92 -16.80
N ASP A 134 17.02 14.07 -17.47
CA ASP A 134 15.78 14.69 -17.93
C ASP A 134 15.41 14.31 -19.38
N GLN A 135 16.11 13.32 -19.97
CA GLN A 135 15.80 12.81 -21.29
C GLN A 135 14.36 12.27 -21.34
N ARG A 136 13.59 12.72 -22.35
CA ARG A 136 12.14 12.45 -22.45
C ARG A 136 11.75 11.31 -23.38
N TYR A 137 12.70 10.68 -24.06
CA TYR A 137 12.41 9.67 -25.09
C TYR A 137 13.39 8.49 -25.04
N ASN A 138 12.90 7.26 -25.27
CA ASN A 138 13.67 6.01 -25.23
C ASN A 138 14.37 5.76 -23.87
N GLY A 139 15.69 5.95 -23.80
CA GLY A 139 16.50 5.74 -22.59
C GLY A 139 16.36 4.35 -21.98
N LEU A 140 16.41 4.29 -20.65
CA LEU A 140 16.32 3.06 -19.85
C LEU A 140 15.03 2.25 -20.11
N CYS A 141 13.93 2.91 -20.47
CA CYS A 141 12.67 2.27 -20.85
C CYS A 141 12.86 1.32 -22.04
N ARG A 142 13.64 1.74 -23.04
CA ARG A 142 13.91 0.94 -24.25
C ARG A 142 15.12 0.04 -24.11
N THR A 143 16.21 0.54 -23.53
CA THR A 143 17.50 -0.18 -23.46
C THR A 143 17.54 -1.22 -22.35
N LYS A 144 16.91 -0.94 -21.21
CA LYS A 144 16.94 -1.78 -20.01
C LYS A 144 15.57 -2.30 -19.60
N LYS A 145 14.52 -2.03 -20.38
CA LYS A 145 13.13 -2.40 -20.07
C LYS A 145 12.68 -1.88 -18.69
N MET A 146 13.23 -0.76 -18.21
CA MET A 146 12.81 -0.12 -16.96
C MET A 146 11.43 0.53 -17.11
N LYS A 147 10.42 -0.35 -17.07
CA LYS A 147 9.02 -0.02 -17.22
C LYS A 147 8.17 -1.04 -16.45
N LEU A 148 7.06 -0.58 -15.89
CA LEU A 148 6.19 -1.33 -15.00
C LEU A 148 4.73 -1.09 -15.35
N ILE A 149 3.95 -2.16 -15.39
CA ILE A 149 2.49 -2.15 -15.50
C ILE A 149 1.93 -2.57 -14.14
N ILE A 150 1.12 -1.71 -13.55
CA ILE A 150 0.40 -1.98 -12.31
C ILE A 150 -1.06 -2.25 -12.65
N ASN A 151 -1.50 -3.48 -12.38
CA ASN A 151 -2.89 -3.90 -12.48
C ASN A 151 -3.59 -3.69 -11.14
N VAL A 152 -4.51 -2.73 -11.07
CA VAL A 152 -5.23 -2.42 -9.84
C VAL A 152 -6.50 -3.24 -9.75
N GLN A 153 -6.68 -3.96 -8.65
CA GLN A 153 -7.84 -4.80 -8.40
C GLN A 153 -8.61 -4.34 -7.15
N LYS A 154 -9.88 -4.74 -7.07
CA LYS A 154 -10.64 -4.62 -5.82
C LYS A 154 -10.28 -5.78 -4.93
N TYR A 155 -10.21 -5.52 -3.63
CA TYR A 155 -10.42 -6.59 -2.68
C TYR A 155 -11.84 -7.11 -2.85
N TYR A 156 -11.98 -8.38 -3.25
CA TYR A 156 -13.23 -9.09 -3.09
C TYR A 156 -13.41 -9.34 -1.60
N ARG A 157 -13.96 -8.34 -0.90
CA ARG A 157 -14.61 -8.59 0.38
C ARG A 157 -15.67 -9.64 0.07
N HIS A 158 -15.65 -10.78 0.77
CA HIS A 158 -16.72 -11.77 0.70
C HIS A 158 -18.08 -11.07 0.54
N TYR A 159 -18.83 -11.51 -0.46
CA TYR A 159 -20.09 -11.05 -1.04
C TYR A 159 -21.26 -10.77 -0.06
N TYR A 160 -21.02 -10.61 1.24
CA TYR A 160 -22.04 -10.37 2.29
C TYR A 160 -22.10 -8.94 2.84
N ASP A 161 -21.29 -8.00 2.37
CA ASP A 161 -21.34 -6.60 2.88
C ASP A 161 -22.27 -5.67 2.07
N GLU A 162 -22.87 -6.17 0.97
CA GLU A 162 -23.81 -5.42 0.11
C GLU A 162 -25.22 -5.22 0.74
N TYR A 163 -25.44 -5.75 1.95
CA TYR A 163 -26.65 -5.50 2.76
C TYR A 163 -26.39 -4.70 4.06
N ARG A 164 -25.22 -4.08 4.24
CA ARG A 164 -25.11 -2.97 5.21
C ARG A 164 -25.65 -1.70 4.56
N GLN A 165 -26.97 -1.57 4.67
CA GLN A 165 -27.72 -0.34 4.47
C GLN A 165 -26.93 0.83 5.07
N TRP A 166 -26.48 1.76 4.21
CA TRP A 166 -25.85 2.99 4.68
C TRP A 166 -26.76 3.61 5.73
N PRO A 167 -26.28 3.89 6.97
CA PRO A 167 -27.08 4.69 7.88
C PRO A 167 -27.35 6.01 7.14
N THR A 168 -28.63 6.28 6.92
CA THR A 168 -29.10 7.51 6.29
C THR A 168 -28.42 8.72 6.94
N PRO A 169 -28.09 9.78 6.20
CA PRO A 169 -27.40 10.94 6.75
C PRO A 169 -28.12 11.43 8.00
N ILE A 170 -27.42 11.44 9.14
CA ILE A 170 -27.92 12.02 10.37
C ILE A 170 -28.00 13.52 10.12
N VAL A 171 -29.21 14.03 9.90
CA VAL A 171 -29.48 15.46 9.91
C VAL A 171 -29.25 15.93 11.34
N ALA A 172 -28.12 16.58 11.60
CA ALA A 172 -27.87 17.22 12.88
C ALA A 172 -28.93 18.32 13.10
N LYS A 173 -29.92 18.05 13.94
CA LYS A 173 -30.81 19.11 14.45
C LYS A 173 -29.99 19.94 15.42
N ARG A 174 -29.84 21.24 15.13
CA ARG A 174 -29.31 22.24 16.07
C ARG A 174 -30.28 22.31 17.26
N THR A 175 -29.99 21.60 18.33
CA THR A 175 -30.66 21.81 19.62
C THR A 175 -29.94 22.94 20.35
N ASN A 176 -30.63 24.06 20.54
CA ASN A 176 -30.22 25.06 21.52
C ASN A 176 -30.46 24.46 22.91
N LEU A 177 -29.41 23.92 23.53
CA LEU A 177 -29.45 23.52 24.93
C LEU A 177 -28.33 24.22 25.67
N SER A 178 -28.77 25.07 26.59
CA SER A 178 -27.98 25.82 27.56
C SER A 178 -27.23 24.88 28.50
N PHE A 179 -25.99 25.29 28.78
CA PHE A 179 -25.13 24.92 29.90
C PHE A 179 -25.89 24.44 31.16
N ILE A 180 -25.59 23.22 31.62
CA ILE A 180 -25.69 22.75 33.02
C ILE A 180 -24.53 21.74 33.20
N ASP A 181 -23.41 22.18 33.76
CA ASP A 181 -23.03 22.15 35.19
C ASP A 181 -22.52 20.76 35.65
N LEU A 182 -21.22 20.74 35.97
CA LEU A 182 -20.40 19.59 36.33
C LEU A 182 -20.33 19.50 37.85
N ASP A 183 -21.37 18.95 38.49
CA ASP A 183 -21.19 18.31 39.80
C ASP A 183 -22.46 17.56 40.25
N LYS A 184 -22.36 16.22 40.32
CA LYS A 184 -23.03 15.34 41.30
C LYS A 184 -22.74 13.85 41.01
N ARG A 185 -21.67 13.39 41.67
CA ARG A 185 -21.52 12.15 42.45
C ARG A 185 -22.59 11.04 42.35
N PHE A 186 -22.05 9.82 42.26
CA PHE A 186 -22.49 8.54 42.85
C PHE A 186 -23.75 7.86 42.28
N PHE A 187 -23.53 6.72 41.62
CA PHE A 187 -24.47 5.59 41.69
C PHE A 187 -23.70 4.29 41.99
N SER A 188 -24.12 3.66 43.08
CA SER A 188 -23.74 2.32 43.52
C SER A 188 -24.36 1.26 42.60
N PHE A 189 -23.59 0.24 42.24
CA PHE A 189 -24.14 -1.01 41.71
C PHE A 189 -24.09 -2.08 42.80
N SER A 190 -25.25 -2.38 43.37
CA SER A 190 -25.52 -3.64 44.06
C SER A 190 -26.31 -4.56 43.12
N SER A 191 -25.97 -5.85 43.23
CA SER A 191 -26.67 -7.05 42.75
C SER A 191 -26.72 -7.32 41.24
N LEU A 192 -25.75 -8.13 40.76
CA LEU A 192 -26.09 -9.40 40.13
C LEU A 192 -25.30 -10.52 40.80
N SER A 193 -26.01 -11.43 41.44
CA SER A 193 -25.48 -12.65 42.04
C SER A 193 -25.28 -13.74 40.99
N SER A 194 -24.23 -14.53 41.25
CA SER A 194 -24.07 -15.95 40.96
C SER A 194 -24.06 -16.42 39.50
N ILE A 195 -22.87 -16.61 38.94
CA ILE A 195 -22.57 -17.80 38.14
C ILE A 195 -21.36 -18.46 38.79
N THR A 196 -21.65 -19.60 39.43
CA THR A 196 -20.69 -20.47 40.09
C THR A 196 -19.88 -21.27 39.07
N SER A 197 -18.68 -21.61 39.52
CA SER A 197 -17.59 -22.28 38.83
C SER A 197 -17.94 -23.55 38.04
N GLN A 198 -17.45 -23.63 36.80
CA GLN A 198 -16.58 -24.71 36.30
C GLN A 198 -16.15 -24.38 34.87
N ASN A 199 -14.84 -24.51 34.58
CA ASN A 199 -14.13 -24.29 33.30
C ASN A 199 -13.22 -23.06 33.21
N PHE A 200 -12.41 -22.83 34.24
CA PHE A 200 -11.24 -21.95 34.15
C PHE A 200 -10.12 -22.51 33.24
N TYR A 201 -10.12 -23.82 32.96
CA TYR A 201 -9.09 -24.43 32.10
C TYR A 201 -9.36 -24.25 30.61
N LEU A 202 -10.63 -24.21 30.17
CA LEU A 202 -10.96 -24.10 28.75
C LEU A 202 -10.78 -22.68 28.21
N THR A 203 -11.07 -21.67 29.03
CA THR A 203 -10.87 -20.26 28.69
C THR A 203 -9.39 -19.88 28.68
N PHE A 204 -8.56 -20.48 29.55
CA PHE A 204 -7.10 -20.27 29.53
C PHE A 204 -6.42 -20.90 28.32
N VAL A 205 -6.83 -22.10 27.89
CA VAL A 205 -6.26 -22.79 26.71
C VAL A 205 -6.58 -22.03 25.40
N LEU A 206 -7.78 -21.46 25.28
CA LEU A 206 -8.17 -20.61 24.14
C LEU A 206 -7.40 -19.29 24.11
N PHE A 207 -7.11 -18.69 25.27
CA PHE A 207 -6.33 -17.45 25.36
C PHE A 207 -4.85 -17.68 25.00
N VAL A 208 -4.26 -18.81 25.40
CA VAL A 208 -2.87 -19.17 25.08
C VAL A 208 -2.68 -19.55 23.61
N CYS A 209 -3.65 -20.22 22.97
CA CYS A 209 -3.59 -20.49 21.52
C CYS A 209 -3.70 -19.21 20.66
N CYS A 210 -4.46 -18.21 21.13
CA CYS A 210 -4.62 -16.94 20.42
C CYS A 210 -3.37 -16.04 20.55
N LEU A 211 -2.60 -16.18 21.64
CA LEU A 211 -1.35 -15.44 21.84
C LEU A 211 -0.17 -16.08 21.10
N LEU A 212 -0.11 -17.41 20.99
CA LEU A 212 0.99 -18.09 20.28
C LEU A 212 0.94 -17.95 18.75
N THR A 213 -0.23 -17.68 18.17
CA THR A 213 -0.36 -17.40 16.72
C THR A 213 -0.02 -15.95 16.35
N LYS A 214 0.11 -15.05 17.32
CA LYS A 214 0.46 -13.64 17.11
C LYS A 214 1.98 -13.36 17.11
N SER A 215 2.81 -14.33 17.47
CA SER A 215 4.26 -14.14 17.67
C SER A 215 5.16 -14.66 16.54
N LYS A 216 4.59 -15.07 15.40
CA LYS A 216 5.36 -15.32 14.18
C LYS A 216 4.68 -14.66 13.00
N VAL A 217 5.16 -13.47 12.68
CA VAL A 217 5.42 -12.84 11.36
C VAL A 217 5.63 -11.36 11.62
#